data_AF-A0AAV1CQG0-F1
#
_entry.id   AF-A0AAV1CQG0-F1
#
_cell.length_a   1.000
_cell.length_b   1.000
_cell.length_c   1.000
_cell.angle_alpha   90.00
_cell.angle_beta   90.00
_cell.angle_gamma   90.00
#
_symmetry.space_group_name_H-M   'P 1'
#
loop_
_entity.id
_entity.type
_entity.pdbx_description
1 polymer ?
#
loop_
_entity_poly.entity_id
_entity_poly.type
_entity_poly.pdbx_seq_one_letter_code
_entity_poly.pdbx_strand_id
1 'polypeptide(L)'
;MSQDESRNEPTAAGYAPLGHPRTQPPQYPPPFPGFSNYAYTPGMVGLPIPKGTAYYASAQLPRSPPSPDHEITTGHSQARLTFIFAVIFVIGSLMLGIFTWLILGNRRPQFQVKEFSMPSLNVTNNYTTLEAQWEVKITARNPSRKTEFYLGEIEGSLIYRGLVLDMEVIDPLNLGADSEGVLRATFYVPEPGSGMRSRSATPALARQMEEDRKSGMAEFDLRLIMETTYSSDNTFWSKRNVIRVLCGDIRVNFSSPTAGGTWFGVRKECLTYG
;
A
#
# COMPACT_ATOMS: atom_id res chain seq x y z
N MET A 1 34.27 -54.83 -23.55
CA MET A 1 33.53 -53.60 -23.87
C MET A 1 33.02 -53.02 -22.56
N SER A 2 33.48 -51.81 -22.23
CA SER A 2 33.18 -51.01 -21.02
C SER A 2 33.50 -51.60 -19.64
N GLN A 3 34.26 -50.82 -18.87
CA GLN A 3 34.58 -51.03 -17.46
C GLN A 3 33.55 -50.34 -16.56
N ASP A 4 33.52 -50.77 -15.31
CA ASP A 4 32.92 -50.06 -14.18
C ASP A 4 33.86 -48.94 -13.66
N GLU A 5 33.49 -48.32 -12.54
CA GLU A 5 34.32 -47.52 -11.61
C GLU A 5 34.16 -45.99 -11.63
N SER A 6 33.58 -45.49 -10.53
CA SER A 6 33.82 -44.21 -9.84
C SER A 6 33.72 -42.86 -10.59
N ARG A 7 32.65 -42.13 -10.24
CA ARG A 7 32.49 -40.69 -10.46
C ARG A 7 33.39 -39.89 -9.50
N ASN A 8 34.52 -39.38 -10.00
CA ASN A 8 35.31 -38.34 -9.31
C ASN A 8 34.65 -36.96 -9.44
N GLU A 9 34.54 -36.26 -8.32
CA GLU A 9 33.98 -34.91 -8.18
C GLU A 9 35.10 -33.86 -8.11
N PRO A 10 35.11 -32.82 -8.98
CA PRO A 10 36.00 -31.67 -8.82
C PRO A 10 35.27 -30.47 -8.22
N THR A 11 35.49 -30.28 -6.91
CA THR A 11 35.64 -28.99 -6.20
C THR A 11 34.86 -27.76 -6.68
N ALA A 12 33.97 -27.28 -5.81
CA ALA A 12 33.31 -25.98 -5.92
C ALA A 12 34.32 -24.81 -5.99
N ALA A 13 34.18 -23.96 -7.02
CA ALA A 13 34.85 -22.66 -7.08
C ALA A 13 34.12 -21.65 -6.19
N GLY A 14 34.74 -21.26 -5.08
CA GLY A 14 34.23 -20.22 -4.19
C GLY A 14 34.35 -18.83 -4.81
N TYR A 15 33.23 -18.16 -5.03
CA TYR A 15 33.23 -16.73 -5.38
C TYR A 15 33.38 -15.88 -4.11
N ALA A 16 34.35 -14.97 -4.12
CA ALA A 16 34.56 -14.03 -3.01
C ALA A 16 33.48 -12.94 -2.99
N PRO A 17 33.00 -12.50 -1.81
CA PRO A 17 32.03 -11.40 -1.72
C PRO A 17 32.69 -10.05 -2.05
N LEU A 18 32.03 -9.25 -2.88
CA LEU A 18 32.41 -7.84 -3.08
C LEU A 18 32.21 -7.07 -1.77
N GLY A 19 33.22 -6.31 -1.35
CA GLY A 19 33.12 -5.43 -0.18
C GLY A 19 32.21 -4.23 -0.45
N HIS A 20 31.20 -4.03 0.40
CA HIS A 20 30.41 -2.81 0.40
C HIS A 20 31.18 -1.64 1.06
N PRO A 21 31.15 -0.42 0.49
CA PRO A 21 31.69 0.75 1.16
C PRO A 21 30.87 1.09 2.41
N ARG A 22 31.58 1.33 3.52
CA ARG A 22 31.02 1.56 4.85
C ARG A 22 30.38 2.96 4.93
N THR A 23 29.07 3.05 5.05
CA THR A 23 28.38 4.31 5.33
C THR A 23 28.67 4.78 6.76
N GLN A 24 29.15 6.02 6.91
CA GLN A 24 29.28 6.66 8.22
C GLN A 24 27.91 7.18 8.69
N PRO A 25 27.57 7.08 9.99
CA PRO A 25 26.42 7.78 10.54
C PRO A 25 26.69 9.30 10.60
N PRO A 26 25.65 10.15 10.49
CA PRO A 26 25.82 11.61 10.54
C PRO A 26 26.29 12.07 11.93
N GLN A 27 27.31 12.93 11.96
CA GLN A 27 27.74 13.59 13.19
C GLN A 27 26.78 14.71 13.57
N TYR A 28 26.37 14.74 14.84
CA TYR A 28 25.67 15.87 15.43
C TYR A 28 26.64 17.04 15.69
N PRO A 29 26.24 18.30 15.45
CA PRO A 29 27.00 19.47 15.90
C PRO A 29 26.91 19.65 17.43
N PRO A 30 27.94 20.24 18.08
CA PRO A 30 27.98 20.43 19.53
C PRO A 30 27.04 21.54 20.01
N PRO A 31 26.63 21.52 21.31
CA PRO A 31 25.76 22.55 21.89
C PRO A 31 26.50 23.88 22.11
N PHE A 32 25.75 24.99 21.98
CA PHE A 32 26.24 26.35 22.26
C PHE A 32 26.52 26.58 23.75
N PRO A 33 27.54 27.38 24.14
CA PRO A 33 27.79 27.73 25.53
C PRO A 33 26.71 28.64 26.12
N GLY A 34 26.39 28.45 27.40
CA GLY A 34 25.39 29.24 28.10
C GLY A 34 25.84 30.67 28.43
N PHE A 35 24.87 31.59 28.46
CA PHE A 35 25.07 32.93 29.03
C PHE A 35 25.06 32.84 30.55
N SER A 36 26.17 33.24 31.18
CA SER A 36 26.29 33.32 32.63
C SER A 36 25.86 34.70 33.16
N ASN A 37 25.40 34.72 34.41
CA ASN A 37 24.80 35.89 35.05
C ASN A 37 25.81 37.02 35.30
N TYR A 38 25.37 38.27 35.15
CA TYR A 38 26.09 39.44 35.66
C TYR A 38 26.04 39.46 37.19
N ALA A 39 27.21 39.48 37.83
CA ALA A 39 27.33 39.68 39.27
C ALA A 39 28.49 40.63 39.61
N TYR A 40 28.12 41.70 40.33
CA TYR A 40 28.94 42.51 41.26
C TYR A 40 30.27 43.14 40.83
N THR A 41 30.28 44.47 40.91
CA THR A 41 31.46 45.33 41.00
C THR A 41 31.98 45.44 42.44
N PRO A 42 33.31 45.37 42.60
CA PRO A 42 34.08 46.24 43.50
C PRO A 42 35.22 46.92 42.69
N GLY A 43 35.85 48.03 43.08
CA GLY A 43 35.87 48.86 44.28
C GLY A 43 36.82 50.04 44.03
N MET A 44 36.87 51.04 44.93
CA MET A 44 37.38 52.39 44.64
C MET A 44 38.92 52.56 44.65
N VAL A 45 39.45 53.39 43.72
CA VAL A 45 40.56 54.38 43.87
C VAL A 45 40.34 55.47 42.77
N GLY A 46 40.61 56.77 42.92
CA GLY A 46 41.02 57.55 44.10
C GLY A 46 42.02 58.70 43.83
N LEU A 47 41.72 59.67 42.94
CA LEU A 47 42.59 60.84 42.62
C LEU A 47 41.84 62.19 42.53
N PRO A 48 42.51 63.35 42.73
CA PRO A 48 41.87 64.56 43.27
C PRO A 48 41.34 65.61 42.25
N ILE A 49 40.46 66.46 42.77
CA ILE A 49 39.68 67.51 42.08
C ILE A 49 40.46 68.85 41.97
N PRO A 50 40.45 69.55 40.83
CA PRO A 50 40.73 70.98 40.74
C PRO A 50 39.47 71.84 40.97
N LYS A 51 39.64 72.98 41.66
CA LYS A 51 38.56 73.88 42.09
C LYS A 51 38.12 74.83 40.97
N GLY A 52 36.83 75.14 40.88
CA GLY A 52 36.32 76.25 40.07
C GLY A 52 34.80 76.44 40.12
N THR A 53 34.35 77.56 40.70
CA THR A 53 33.08 78.28 40.44
C THR A 53 31.82 77.44 40.13
N ALA A 54 30.90 77.24 41.08
CA ALA A 54 29.83 78.19 41.41
C ALA A 54 28.94 78.60 40.21
N TYR A 55 27.66 78.23 40.22
CA TYR A 55 26.51 79.15 40.33
C TYR A 55 25.18 78.36 40.49
N TYR A 56 24.16 79.03 41.01
CA TYR A 56 22.86 78.48 41.42
C TYR A 56 21.99 77.98 40.24
N ALA A 57 21.08 77.01 40.48
CA ALA A 57 19.63 77.26 40.48
C ALA A 57 18.76 76.00 40.72
N SER A 58 17.64 76.23 41.43
CA SER A 58 16.38 75.45 41.43
C SER A 58 16.42 73.92 41.57
N ALA A 59 15.95 73.44 42.72
CA ALA A 59 15.39 72.09 42.83
C ALA A 59 14.21 71.90 41.85
N GLN A 60 14.21 70.78 41.13
CA GLN A 60 13.04 70.29 40.39
C GLN A 60 12.74 68.86 40.84
N LEU A 61 11.48 68.59 41.14
CA LEU A 61 11.01 67.28 41.59
C LEU A 61 11.27 66.21 40.51
N PRO A 62 11.56 64.94 40.89
CA PRO A 62 11.74 63.88 39.91
C PRO A 62 10.47 63.71 39.07
N ARG A 63 10.59 63.92 37.74
CA ARG A 63 9.54 63.52 36.82
C ARG A 63 9.40 62.00 36.88
N SER A 64 8.21 61.52 37.20
CA SER A 64 7.83 60.12 36.99
C SER A 64 8.12 59.74 35.53
N PRO A 65 8.73 58.57 35.26
CA PRO A 65 8.87 58.09 33.89
C PRO A 65 7.48 57.89 33.27
N PRO A 66 7.31 58.11 31.96
CA PRO A 66 6.07 57.76 31.28
C PRO A 66 5.82 56.25 31.43
N SER A 67 4.57 55.89 31.72
CA SER A 67 4.15 54.49 31.67
C SER A 67 4.42 53.93 30.28
N PRO A 68 4.93 52.69 30.13
CA PRO A 68 4.86 52.02 28.85
C PRO A 68 3.38 51.77 28.54
N ASP A 69 2.87 52.39 27.48
CA ASP A 69 1.57 52.01 26.92
C ASP A 69 1.70 50.59 26.36
N HIS A 70 1.27 49.61 27.15
CA HIS A 70 1.14 48.24 26.70
C HIS A 70 -0.04 48.15 25.73
N GLU A 71 0.24 48.36 24.44
CA GLU A 71 -0.69 48.29 23.32
C GLU A 71 -1.13 46.82 23.05
N ILE A 72 -1.77 46.20 24.04
CA ILE A 72 -2.28 44.82 23.97
C ILE A 72 -3.66 44.81 23.27
N THR A 73 -3.68 45.14 21.98
CA THR A 73 -4.94 45.12 21.21
C THR A 73 -4.85 44.61 19.76
N THR A 74 -3.78 43.91 19.38
CA THR A 74 -3.60 43.38 18.01
C THR A 74 -3.52 41.85 17.89
N GLY A 75 -3.51 41.09 18.99
CA GLY A 75 -3.39 39.62 18.97
C GLY A 75 -4.66 38.87 18.49
N HIS A 76 -5.85 39.27 18.95
CA HIS A 76 -7.08 38.52 18.69
C HIS A 76 -7.58 38.59 17.23
N SER A 77 -7.32 39.68 16.53
CA SER A 77 -7.72 39.82 15.12
C SER A 77 -6.86 38.94 14.21
N GLN A 78 -5.55 38.91 14.44
CA GLN A 78 -4.62 38.09 13.67
C GLN A 78 -4.88 36.59 13.92
N ALA A 79 -5.06 36.17 15.18
CA ALA A 79 -5.37 34.78 15.51
C ALA A 79 -6.66 34.27 14.84
N ARG A 80 -7.72 35.10 14.77
CA ARG A 80 -8.97 34.76 14.04
C ARG A 80 -8.73 34.63 12.54
N LEU A 81 -7.96 35.54 11.94
CA LEU A 81 -7.64 35.50 10.52
C LEU A 81 -6.82 34.25 10.16
N THR A 82 -5.79 33.93 10.95
CA THR A 82 -4.99 32.69 10.78
C THR A 82 -5.85 31.43 10.93
N PHE A 83 -6.77 31.40 11.90
CA PHE A 83 -7.69 30.27 12.07
C PHE A 83 -8.62 30.08 10.85
N ILE A 84 -9.18 31.18 10.31
CA ILE A 84 -10.01 31.14 9.09
C ILE A 84 -9.20 30.59 7.90
N PHE A 85 -7.98 31.07 7.69
CA PHE A 85 -7.11 30.55 6.63
C PHE A 85 -6.74 29.07 6.83
N ALA A 86 -6.46 28.64 8.06
CA ALA A 86 -6.20 27.24 8.36
C ALA A 86 -7.41 26.34 8.06
N VAL A 87 -8.63 26.76 8.43
CA VAL A 87 -9.87 26.04 8.12
C VAL A 87 -10.10 25.98 6.61
N ILE A 88 -9.91 27.08 5.88
CA ILE A 88 -10.02 27.10 4.41
C ILE A 88 -8.97 26.18 3.76
N PHE A 89 -7.74 26.15 4.27
CA PHE A 89 -6.70 25.26 3.74
C PHE A 89 -7.01 23.77 4.00
N VAL A 90 -7.53 23.43 5.18
CA VAL A 90 -7.98 22.06 5.48
C VAL A 90 -9.16 21.65 4.58
N ILE A 91 -10.20 22.48 4.46
CA ILE A 91 -11.34 22.19 3.59
C ILE A 91 -10.91 22.12 2.11
N GLY A 92 -10.06 23.05 1.67
CA GLY A 92 -9.54 23.09 0.30
C GLY A 92 -8.67 21.88 -0.05
N SER A 93 -7.78 21.43 0.85
CA SER A 93 -6.97 20.22 0.63
C SER A 93 -7.81 18.94 0.65
N LEU A 94 -8.82 18.84 1.52
CA LEU A 94 -9.79 17.74 1.50
C LEU A 94 -10.59 17.71 0.19
N MET A 95 -11.12 18.85 -0.25
CA MET A 95 -11.85 18.97 -1.52
C MET A 95 -10.97 18.60 -2.71
N LEU A 96 -9.77 19.17 -2.79
CA LEU A 96 -8.79 18.83 -3.83
C LEU A 96 -8.47 17.33 -3.83
N GLY A 97 -8.27 16.72 -2.66
CA GLY A 97 -8.09 15.27 -2.53
C GLY A 97 -9.24 14.45 -3.12
N ILE A 98 -10.49 14.83 -2.82
CA ILE A 98 -11.70 14.18 -3.36
C ILE A 98 -11.80 14.36 -4.89
N PHE A 99 -11.56 15.57 -5.42
CA PHE A 99 -11.54 15.81 -6.87
C PHE A 99 -10.42 15.04 -7.57
N THR A 100 -9.22 15.01 -7.00
CA THR A 100 -8.08 14.23 -7.49
C THR A 100 -8.44 12.74 -7.53
N TRP A 101 -9.04 12.20 -6.46
CA TRP A 101 -9.50 10.81 -6.41
C TRP A 101 -10.58 10.49 -7.46
N LEU A 102 -11.60 11.35 -7.62
CA LEU A 102 -12.64 11.20 -8.65
C LEU A 102 -12.06 11.18 -10.07
N ILE A 103 -11.13 12.08 -10.38
CA ILE A 103 -10.58 12.25 -11.74
C ILE A 103 -9.53 11.19 -12.09
N LEU A 104 -8.70 10.76 -11.14
CA LEU A 104 -7.64 9.75 -11.37
C LEU A 104 -8.14 8.32 -11.15
N GLY A 105 -9.10 8.11 -10.23
CA GLY A 105 -9.73 6.81 -10.02
C GLY A 105 -10.46 6.29 -11.25
N ASN A 106 -11.14 7.18 -11.98
CA ASN A 106 -11.86 6.84 -13.22
C ASN A 106 -10.95 6.61 -14.45
N ARG A 107 -9.63 6.47 -14.27
CA ARG A 107 -8.67 6.16 -15.34
C ARG A 107 -8.03 4.77 -15.19
N ARG A 108 -8.61 3.90 -14.36
CA ARG A 108 -8.17 2.51 -14.18
C ARG A 108 -9.31 1.56 -14.56
N PRO A 109 -9.00 0.38 -15.13
CA PRO A 109 -10.01 -0.66 -15.28
C PRO A 109 -10.51 -1.13 -13.91
N GLN A 110 -11.83 -1.31 -13.81
CA GLN A 110 -12.52 -1.82 -12.64
C GLN A 110 -12.77 -3.32 -12.81
N PHE A 111 -12.57 -4.10 -11.77
CA PHE A 111 -12.74 -5.56 -11.80
C PHE A 111 -13.81 -5.98 -10.80
N GLN A 112 -14.68 -6.89 -11.22
CA GLN A 112 -15.77 -7.44 -10.39
C GLN A 112 -15.86 -8.95 -10.61
N VAL A 113 -15.91 -9.75 -9.54
CA VAL A 113 -16.26 -11.17 -9.68
C VAL A 113 -17.77 -11.25 -9.91
N LYS A 114 -18.17 -11.96 -10.97
CA LYS A 114 -19.58 -12.09 -11.40
C LYS A 114 -20.17 -13.44 -11.03
N GLU A 115 -19.42 -14.51 -11.30
CA GLU A 115 -19.77 -15.90 -11.01
C GLU A 115 -18.49 -16.56 -10.45
N PHE A 116 -18.64 -17.31 -9.36
CA PHE A 116 -17.58 -18.16 -8.80
C PHE A 116 -18.23 -19.48 -8.40
N SER A 117 -17.74 -20.58 -8.95
CA SER A 117 -18.28 -21.92 -8.71
C SER A 117 -17.16 -22.92 -8.45
N MET A 118 -17.46 -23.90 -7.62
CA MET A 118 -16.57 -24.97 -7.20
C MET A 118 -17.28 -26.29 -7.54
N PRO A 119 -17.31 -26.68 -8.84
CA PRO A 119 -18.15 -27.78 -9.33
C PRO A 119 -17.83 -29.13 -8.68
N SER A 120 -16.55 -29.38 -8.35
CA SER A 120 -16.09 -30.60 -7.70
C SER A 120 -15.27 -30.31 -6.44
N LEU A 121 -15.52 -31.09 -5.39
CA LEU A 121 -14.66 -31.23 -4.22
C LEU A 121 -14.72 -32.69 -3.76
N ASN A 122 -13.68 -33.43 -4.10
CA ASN A 122 -13.49 -34.82 -3.73
C ASN A 122 -12.41 -34.90 -2.65
N VAL A 123 -12.84 -35.20 -1.42
CA VAL A 123 -11.95 -35.50 -0.30
C VAL A 123 -12.13 -36.97 0.06
N THR A 124 -11.11 -37.78 -0.19
CA THR A 124 -11.15 -39.24 -0.03
C THR A 124 -10.05 -39.73 0.92
N ASN A 125 -9.99 -41.05 1.15
CA ASN A 125 -8.92 -41.72 1.91
C ASN A 125 -8.54 -41.04 3.25
N ASN A 126 -9.54 -40.69 4.07
CA ASN A 126 -9.35 -40.01 5.35
C ASN A 126 -8.48 -38.74 5.25
N TYR A 127 -8.89 -37.82 4.36
CA TYR A 127 -8.24 -36.52 4.09
C TYR A 127 -6.84 -36.62 3.45
N THR A 128 -6.36 -37.80 3.05
CA THR A 128 -5.04 -37.89 2.39
C THR A 128 -5.06 -37.48 0.92
N THR A 129 -6.23 -37.51 0.29
CA THR A 129 -6.47 -37.12 -1.11
C THR A 129 -7.48 -35.98 -1.20
N LEU A 130 -7.10 -34.94 -1.94
CA LEU A 130 -7.92 -33.76 -2.24
C LEU A 130 -7.83 -33.54 -3.75
N GLU A 131 -8.98 -33.56 -4.41
CA GLU A 131 -9.17 -33.15 -5.80
C GLU A 131 -10.28 -32.09 -5.81
N ALA A 132 -10.03 -30.95 -6.44
CA ALA A 132 -10.99 -29.84 -6.47
C ALA A 132 -10.77 -28.94 -7.68
N GLN A 133 -11.87 -28.46 -8.25
CA GLN A 133 -11.87 -27.51 -9.37
C GLN A 133 -12.68 -26.27 -9.01
N TRP A 134 -12.21 -25.12 -9.48
CA TRP A 134 -12.91 -23.83 -9.39
C TRP A 134 -13.00 -23.19 -10.76
N GLU A 135 -14.14 -22.57 -11.04
CA GLU A 135 -14.40 -21.79 -12.23
C GLU A 135 -14.80 -20.38 -11.81
N VAL A 136 -14.10 -19.38 -12.35
CA VAL A 136 -14.27 -17.97 -11.97
C VAL A 136 -14.47 -17.12 -13.20
N LYS A 137 -15.45 -16.22 -13.12
CA LYS A 137 -15.80 -15.27 -14.18
C LYS A 137 -15.66 -13.86 -13.64
N ILE A 138 -14.62 -13.17 -14.09
CA ILE A 138 -14.33 -11.79 -13.71
C ILE A 138 -14.82 -10.88 -14.85
N THR A 139 -15.53 -9.83 -14.49
CA THR A 139 -15.91 -8.74 -15.37
C THR A 139 -14.87 -7.64 -15.23
N ALA A 140 -14.26 -7.21 -16.33
CA ALA A 140 -13.33 -6.09 -16.39
C ALA A 140 -13.98 -4.94 -17.18
N ARG A 141 -14.10 -3.76 -16.57
CA ARG A 141 -14.76 -2.59 -17.15
C ARG A 141 -13.78 -1.43 -17.29
N ASN A 142 -13.76 -0.80 -18.45
CA ASN A 142 -13.04 0.44 -18.71
C ASN A 142 -14.01 1.63 -18.64
N PRO A 143 -14.00 2.45 -17.57
CA PRO A 143 -14.84 3.64 -17.47
C PRO A 143 -14.26 4.88 -18.17
N SER A 144 -13.11 4.77 -18.86
CA SER A 144 -12.52 5.86 -19.64
C SER A 144 -13.11 5.92 -21.04
N ARG A 145 -13.50 7.14 -21.47
CA ARG A 145 -14.00 7.42 -22.82
C ARG A 145 -12.93 7.81 -23.85
N LYS A 146 -11.65 7.82 -23.46
CA LYS A 146 -10.53 8.38 -24.25
C LYS A 146 -9.27 7.51 -24.24
N THR A 147 -9.35 6.35 -23.63
CA THR A 147 -8.21 5.49 -23.35
C THR A 147 -8.66 4.06 -23.46
N GLU A 148 -7.92 3.27 -24.22
CA GLU A 148 -8.11 1.83 -24.33
C GLU A 148 -7.05 1.13 -23.47
N PHE A 149 -7.43 0.01 -22.87
CA PHE A 149 -6.53 -0.79 -22.05
C PHE A 149 -6.39 -2.18 -22.67
N TYR A 150 -5.18 -2.49 -23.12
CA TYR A 150 -4.82 -3.88 -23.42
C TYR A 150 -4.32 -4.54 -22.13
N LEU A 151 -5.09 -5.48 -21.60
CA LEU A 151 -4.68 -6.38 -20.53
C LEU A 151 -3.89 -7.53 -21.20
N GLY A 152 -2.58 -7.58 -20.95
CA GLY A 152 -1.66 -8.52 -21.59
C GLY A 152 -1.61 -9.86 -20.86
N GLU A 153 -0.41 -10.27 -20.48
CA GLU A 153 -0.19 -11.43 -19.61
C GLU A 153 -0.90 -11.18 -18.27
N ILE A 154 -1.88 -12.04 -17.94
CA ILE A 154 -2.66 -12.00 -16.70
C ILE A 154 -2.38 -13.30 -15.93
N GLU A 155 -1.68 -13.19 -14.81
CA GLU A 155 -1.49 -14.28 -13.85
C GLU A 155 -2.62 -14.22 -12.82
N GLY A 156 -3.45 -15.27 -12.77
CA GLY A 156 -4.40 -15.52 -11.69
C GLY A 156 -3.78 -16.37 -10.59
N SER A 157 -4.10 -16.09 -9.34
CA SER A 157 -3.81 -16.97 -8.20
C SER A 157 -5.03 -17.09 -7.31
N LEU A 158 -5.52 -18.32 -7.10
CA LEU A 158 -6.59 -18.59 -6.16
C LEU A 158 -6.00 -18.86 -4.77
N ILE A 159 -6.54 -18.21 -3.75
CA ILE A 159 -6.03 -18.26 -2.37
C ILE A 159 -7.17 -18.70 -1.45
N TYR A 160 -6.84 -19.58 -0.51
CA TYR A 160 -7.73 -20.04 0.56
C TYR A 160 -6.98 -20.01 1.89
N ARG A 161 -7.51 -19.29 2.88
CA ARG A 161 -6.89 -19.12 4.22
C ARG A 161 -5.41 -18.69 4.16
N GLY A 162 -5.04 -17.88 3.17
CA GLY A 162 -3.68 -17.39 2.92
C GLY A 162 -2.76 -18.36 2.16
N LEU A 163 -3.18 -19.58 1.86
CA LEU A 163 -2.46 -20.53 1.01
C LEU A 163 -2.89 -20.37 -0.45
N VAL A 164 -1.94 -20.19 -1.37
CA VAL A 164 -2.23 -20.27 -2.82
C VAL A 164 -2.59 -21.71 -3.17
N LEU A 165 -3.79 -21.94 -3.67
CA LEU A 165 -4.25 -23.27 -4.09
C LEU A 165 -3.65 -23.65 -5.43
N ASP A 166 -3.71 -22.72 -6.38
CA ASP A 166 -3.30 -22.90 -7.76
C ASP A 166 -3.05 -21.54 -8.45
N MET A 167 -2.34 -21.55 -9.58
CA MET A 167 -2.03 -20.39 -10.41
C MET A 167 -2.32 -20.70 -11.88
N GLU A 168 -3.04 -19.79 -12.55
CA GLU A 168 -3.48 -19.96 -13.94
C GLU A 168 -3.11 -18.73 -14.77
N VAL A 169 -2.75 -18.93 -16.04
CA VAL A 169 -2.53 -17.83 -17.00
C VAL A 169 -3.82 -17.59 -17.78
N ILE A 170 -4.39 -16.40 -17.59
CA ILE A 170 -5.69 -16.02 -18.15
C ILE A 170 -5.49 -15.33 -19.51
N ASP A 171 -6.38 -15.60 -20.46
CA ASP A 171 -6.36 -15.01 -21.80
C ASP A 171 -6.30 -13.46 -21.77
N PRO A 172 -5.46 -12.84 -22.62
CA PRO A 172 -5.36 -11.39 -22.73
C PRO A 172 -6.67 -10.77 -23.26
N LEU A 173 -6.97 -9.56 -22.82
CA LEU A 173 -8.23 -8.88 -23.11
C LEU A 173 -8.00 -7.42 -23.51
N ASN A 174 -8.50 -7.03 -24.68
CA ASN A 174 -8.56 -5.62 -25.07
C ASN A 174 -9.86 -4.97 -24.58
N LEU A 175 -9.74 -3.87 -23.83
CA LEU A 175 -10.86 -3.07 -23.33
C LEU A 175 -10.84 -1.69 -24.00
N GLY A 176 -11.64 -1.55 -25.05
CA GLY A 176 -11.89 -0.25 -25.70
C GLY A 176 -12.56 0.78 -24.79
N ALA A 177 -12.73 2.00 -25.28
CA ALA A 177 -13.34 3.09 -24.51
C ALA A 177 -14.80 2.79 -24.05
N ASP A 178 -15.13 3.12 -22.79
CA ASP A 178 -16.43 2.88 -22.12
C ASP A 178 -16.97 1.44 -22.27
N SER A 179 -16.08 0.45 -22.33
CA SER A 179 -16.42 -0.96 -22.61
C SER A 179 -16.32 -1.89 -21.39
N GLU A 180 -16.94 -3.07 -21.50
CA GLU A 180 -16.90 -4.16 -20.52
C GLU A 180 -16.50 -5.45 -21.24
N GLY A 181 -15.59 -6.20 -20.65
CA GLY A 181 -15.15 -7.51 -21.13
C GLY A 181 -15.17 -8.55 -20.00
N VAL A 182 -15.05 -9.83 -20.37
CA VAL A 182 -15.15 -10.96 -19.44
C VAL A 182 -13.89 -11.80 -19.51
N LEU A 183 -13.23 -11.95 -18.36
CA LEU A 183 -12.13 -12.88 -18.13
C LEU A 183 -12.70 -14.16 -17.50
N ARG A 184 -12.11 -15.30 -17.88
CA ARG A 184 -12.45 -16.62 -17.34
C ARG A 184 -11.17 -17.25 -16.80
N ALA A 185 -11.25 -17.83 -15.62
CA ALA A 185 -10.15 -18.54 -14.99
C ALA A 185 -10.66 -19.88 -14.46
N THR A 186 -9.87 -20.93 -14.66
CA THR A 186 -10.10 -22.25 -14.09
C THR A 186 -8.91 -22.56 -13.18
N PHE A 187 -9.19 -23.01 -11.96
CA PHE A 187 -8.14 -23.43 -11.02
C PHE A 187 -8.39 -24.88 -10.65
N TYR A 188 -7.32 -25.65 -10.46
CA TYR A 188 -7.40 -27.09 -10.21
C TYR A 188 -6.35 -27.56 -9.21
N VAL A 189 -6.80 -28.27 -8.17
CA VAL A 189 -5.94 -29.04 -7.28
C VAL A 189 -6.07 -30.52 -7.67
N PRO A 190 -5.03 -31.12 -8.27
CA PRO A 190 -5.03 -32.52 -8.71
C PRO A 190 -4.90 -33.50 -7.54
N GLU A 191 -5.43 -34.72 -7.74
CA GLU A 191 -5.27 -35.82 -6.78
C GLU A 191 -3.77 -36.12 -6.53
N PRO A 192 -3.35 -36.32 -5.26
CA PRO A 192 -2.01 -36.77 -4.91
C PRO A 192 -1.60 -38.06 -5.63
N GLY A 193 -0.51 -38.00 -6.39
CA GLY A 193 0.02 -39.15 -7.13
C GLY A 193 -0.30 -39.16 -8.63
N SER A 194 -1.17 -38.26 -9.11
CA SER A 194 -1.47 -38.02 -10.54
C SER A 194 -0.29 -37.58 -11.43
N GLY A 195 0.95 -37.57 -10.90
CA GLY A 195 2.14 -36.99 -11.53
C GLY A 195 2.19 -35.46 -11.49
N MET A 196 1.04 -34.79 -11.39
CA MET A 196 0.94 -33.34 -11.33
C MET A 196 1.09 -32.84 -9.89
N ARG A 197 2.21 -32.17 -9.60
CA ARG A 197 2.53 -31.68 -8.24
C ARG A 197 1.87 -30.32 -7.97
N SER A 198 0.65 -30.30 -7.41
CA SER A 198 0.24 -29.12 -6.63
C SER A 198 0.98 -29.13 -5.29
N ARG A 199 1.59 -27.99 -4.94
CA ARG A 199 2.31 -27.81 -3.68
C ARG A 199 1.37 -27.69 -2.47
N SER A 200 0.07 -27.55 -2.73
CA SER A 200 -0.93 -27.11 -1.76
C SER A 200 -1.87 -28.24 -1.33
N ALA A 201 -1.95 -29.34 -2.09
CA ALA A 201 -2.67 -30.57 -1.75
C ALA A 201 -2.05 -31.25 -0.50
N THR A 202 -2.41 -30.77 0.69
CA THR A 202 -1.97 -31.31 1.98
C THR A 202 -3.16 -31.89 2.75
N PRO A 203 -2.96 -32.90 3.62
CA PRO A 203 -4.05 -33.45 4.42
C PRO A 203 -4.70 -32.42 5.37
N ALA A 204 -3.93 -31.42 5.81
CA ALA A 204 -4.45 -30.31 6.60
C ALA A 204 -5.42 -29.43 5.79
N LEU A 205 -5.08 -29.09 4.54
CA LEU A 205 -5.96 -28.36 3.63
C LEU A 205 -7.23 -29.16 3.33
N ALA A 206 -7.08 -30.45 2.99
CA ALA A 206 -8.19 -31.35 2.68
C ALA A 206 -9.21 -31.41 3.84
N ARG A 207 -8.72 -31.52 5.08
CA ARG A 207 -9.57 -31.50 6.28
C ARG A 207 -10.26 -30.15 6.48
N GLN A 208 -9.54 -29.03 6.34
CA GLN A 208 -10.12 -27.69 6.49
C GLN A 208 -11.20 -27.39 5.45
N MET A 209 -10.98 -27.74 4.18
CA MET A 209 -11.99 -27.56 3.13
C MET A 209 -13.24 -28.41 3.36
N GLU A 210 -13.06 -29.62 3.90
CA GLU A 210 -14.17 -30.51 4.24
C GLU A 210 -14.94 -30.05 5.50
N GLU A 211 -14.24 -29.46 6.48
CA GLU A 211 -14.84 -28.78 7.64
C GLU A 211 -15.67 -27.56 7.20
N ASP A 212 -15.11 -26.71 6.34
CA ASP A 212 -15.80 -25.54 5.78
C ASP A 212 -17.01 -25.95 4.91
N ARG A 213 -16.87 -26.98 4.05
CA ARG A 213 -18.01 -27.56 3.29
C ARG A 213 -19.13 -28.03 4.22
N LYS A 214 -18.80 -28.71 5.32
CA LYS A 214 -19.78 -29.16 6.33
C LYS A 214 -20.42 -28.00 7.10
N SER A 215 -19.70 -26.89 7.28
CA SER A 215 -20.25 -25.65 7.86
C SER A 215 -21.20 -24.91 6.91
N GLY A 216 -21.16 -25.23 5.61
CA GLY A 216 -22.00 -24.65 4.56
C GLY A 216 -21.40 -23.46 3.84
N MET A 217 -20.21 -22.98 4.21
CA MET A 217 -19.53 -21.84 3.59
C MET A 217 -18.00 -22.03 3.56
N ALA A 218 -17.35 -21.61 2.48
CA ALA A 218 -15.90 -21.42 2.41
C ALA A 218 -15.57 -20.04 1.82
N GLU A 219 -14.46 -19.45 2.25
CA GLU A 219 -14.03 -18.10 1.84
C GLU A 219 -12.71 -18.16 1.07
N PHE A 220 -12.67 -17.51 -0.09
CA PHE A 220 -11.54 -17.49 -1.01
C PHE A 220 -11.17 -16.05 -1.37
N ASP A 221 -9.88 -15.83 -1.65
CA ASP A 221 -9.41 -14.60 -2.27
C ASP A 221 -8.88 -14.91 -3.67
N LEU A 222 -9.21 -14.08 -4.65
CA LEU A 222 -8.62 -14.12 -5.99
C LEU A 222 -7.63 -12.97 -6.15
N ARG A 223 -6.39 -13.30 -6.48
CA ARG A 223 -5.39 -12.31 -6.89
C ARG A 223 -5.20 -12.37 -8.40
N LEU A 224 -5.18 -11.22 -9.06
CA LEU A 224 -4.71 -11.10 -10.45
C LEU A 224 -3.49 -10.17 -10.48
N ILE A 225 -2.45 -10.56 -11.20
CA ILE A 225 -1.32 -9.69 -11.54
C ILE A 225 -1.31 -9.62 -13.06
N MET A 226 -1.36 -8.41 -13.62
CA MET A 226 -1.44 -8.25 -15.07
C MET A 226 -0.63 -7.07 -15.55
N GLU A 227 -0.04 -7.23 -16.72
CA GLU A 227 0.48 -6.09 -17.45
C GLU A 227 -0.65 -5.37 -18.19
N THR A 228 -0.64 -4.05 -18.12
CA THR A 228 -1.62 -3.21 -18.80
C THR A 228 -0.91 -2.20 -19.67
N THR A 229 -1.21 -2.23 -20.96
CA THR A 229 -0.74 -1.26 -21.94
C THR A 229 -1.85 -0.25 -22.22
N TYR A 230 -1.51 1.02 -22.05
CA TYR A 230 -2.43 2.15 -22.15
C TYR A 230 -2.27 2.76 -23.54
N SER A 231 -3.35 2.80 -24.32
CA SER A 231 -3.41 3.47 -25.63
C SER A 231 -4.43 4.62 -25.59
N SER A 232 -4.20 5.65 -26.38
CA SER A 232 -5.17 6.75 -26.59
C SER A 232 -5.12 7.18 -28.04
N ASP A 233 -6.29 7.43 -28.62
CA ASP A 233 -6.58 7.66 -30.04
C ASP A 233 -5.67 8.69 -30.74
N ASN A 234 -5.00 9.55 -29.96
CA ASN A 234 -4.18 10.65 -30.45
C ASN A 234 -2.74 10.65 -29.89
N THR A 235 -2.22 9.50 -29.44
CA THR A 235 -0.88 9.39 -28.83
C THR A 235 -0.15 8.11 -29.22
N PHE A 236 1.01 8.27 -29.87
CA PHE A 236 1.88 7.17 -30.31
C PHE A 236 2.73 6.53 -29.18
N TRP A 237 2.59 7.01 -27.95
CA TRP A 237 3.27 6.49 -26.77
C TRP A 237 2.35 5.52 -26.03
N SER A 238 2.60 4.23 -26.17
CA SER A 238 2.00 3.24 -25.29
C SER A 238 2.78 3.17 -23.97
N LYS A 239 2.09 3.26 -22.83
CA LYS A 239 2.71 3.07 -21.51
C LYS A 239 2.32 1.70 -20.95
N ARG A 240 3.31 0.83 -20.72
CA ARG A 240 3.15 -0.42 -19.96
C ARG A 240 3.21 -0.12 -18.47
N ASN A 241 2.26 -0.60 -17.69
CA ASN A 241 2.29 -0.58 -16.22
C ASN A 241 1.80 -1.94 -15.71
N VAL A 242 2.31 -2.43 -14.59
CA VAL A 242 1.74 -3.61 -13.91
C VAL A 242 0.59 -3.16 -13.02
N ILE A 243 -0.56 -3.81 -13.16
CA ILE A 243 -1.72 -3.65 -12.27
C ILE A 243 -1.86 -4.93 -11.45
N ARG A 244 -2.21 -4.78 -10.18
CA ARG A 244 -2.54 -5.87 -9.27
C ARG A 244 -3.97 -5.70 -8.80
N VAL A 245 -4.72 -6.79 -8.80
CA VAL A 245 -6.13 -6.84 -8.41
C VAL A 245 -6.26 -7.85 -7.29
N LEU A 246 -7.02 -7.53 -6.25
CA LEU A 246 -7.38 -8.44 -5.17
C LEU A 246 -8.90 -8.42 -4.98
N CYS A 247 -9.55 -9.53 -5.29
CA CYS A 247 -10.95 -9.79 -4.98
C CYS A 247 -10.98 -10.67 -3.73
N GLY A 248 -11.00 -10.06 -2.54
CA GLY A 248 -11.06 -10.80 -1.28
C GLY A 248 -12.49 -11.22 -0.89
N ASP A 249 -12.63 -11.99 0.19
CA ASP A 249 -13.91 -12.39 0.82
C ASP A 249 -14.94 -13.03 -0.15
N ILE A 250 -14.50 -13.86 -1.10
CA ILE A 250 -15.42 -14.58 -2.01
C ILE A 250 -16.01 -15.78 -1.27
N ARG A 251 -17.24 -15.60 -0.75
CA ARG A 251 -17.93 -16.60 0.07
C ARG A 251 -18.75 -17.57 -0.77
N VAL A 252 -18.24 -18.78 -0.93
CA VAL A 252 -18.91 -19.87 -1.62
C VAL A 252 -19.82 -20.60 -0.64
N ASN A 253 -21.11 -20.70 -0.98
CA ASN A 253 -22.08 -21.46 -0.19
C ASN A 253 -22.22 -22.88 -0.76
N PHE A 254 -22.36 -23.87 0.12
CA PHE A 254 -22.57 -25.27 -0.24
C PHE A 254 -24.01 -25.68 0.05
N SER A 255 -24.75 -26.07 -1.00
CA SER A 255 -26.16 -26.48 -0.88
C SER A 255 -26.34 -27.85 -0.23
N SER A 256 -25.28 -28.64 -0.10
CA SER A 256 -25.24 -29.96 0.55
C SER A 256 -23.80 -30.29 0.97
N PRO A 257 -23.59 -31.06 2.06
CA PRO A 257 -22.28 -31.60 2.42
C PRO A 257 -21.61 -32.49 1.37
N THR A 258 -22.31 -32.84 0.27
CA THR A 258 -21.76 -33.62 -0.85
C THR A 258 -21.77 -32.87 -2.19
N ALA A 259 -22.40 -31.69 -2.28
CA ALA A 259 -22.49 -30.94 -3.53
C ALA A 259 -21.30 -29.98 -3.71
N GLY A 260 -21.06 -29.61 -4.97
CA GLY A 260 -20.20 -28.47 -5.31
C GLY A 260 -20.74 -27.17 -4.71
N GLY A 261 -19.82 -26.22 -4.49
CA GLY A 261 -20.14 -24.90 -3.96
C GLY A 261 -20.46 -23.91 -5.06
N THR A 262 -21.38 -22.97 -4.82
CA THR A 262 -21.64 -21.88 -5.78
C THR A 262 -21.79 -20.54 -5.08
N TRP A 263 -21.30 -19.50 -5.75
CA TRP A 263 -21.53 -18.12 -5.40
C TRP A 263 -22.14 -17.39 -6.61
N PHE A 264 -23.44 -17.12 -6.47
CA PHE A 264 -24.26 -16.36 -7.42
C PHE A 264 -24.95 -15.21 -6.67
N GLY A 265 -24.21 -14.19 -6.21
CA GLY A 265 -24.85 -13.11 -5.44
C GLY A 265 -23.98 -11.90 -5.12
N VAL A 266 -24.44 -10.73 -5.56
CA VAL A 266 -23.83 -9.38 -5.39
C VAL A 266 -22.43 -9.27 -6.01
N ARG A 267 -22.32 -8.56 -7.14
CA ARG A 267 -21.04 -8.22 -7.80
C ARG A 267 -20.00 -7.78 -6.76
N LYS A 268 -18.96 -8.60 -6.55
CA LYS A 268 -17.91 -8.31 -5.56
C LYS A 268 -16.85 -7.46 -6.25
N GLU A 269 -16.76 -6.20 -5.86
CA GLU A 269 -15.73 -5.28 -6.37
C GLU A 269 -14.36 -5.69 -5.85
N CYS A 270 -13.37 -5.62 -6.75
CA CYS A 270 -11.98 -5.96 -6.44
C CYS A 270 -11.13 -4.71 -6.23
N LEU A 271 -10.15 -4.79 -5.34
CA LEU A 271 -9.22 -3.71 -5.05
C LEU A 271 -8.10 -3.67 -6.11
N THR A 272 -8.02 -2.58 -6.87
CA THR A 272 -7.03 -2.37 -7.94
C THR A 272 -5.91 -1.43 -7.48
N TYR A 273 -4.67 -1.95 -7.39
CA TYR A 273 -3.46 -1.23 -6.99
C TYR A 273 -2.32 -1.44 -8.00
N GLY A 274 -1.30 -0.58 -7.96
CA GLY A 274 -0.16 -0.59 -8.89
C GLY A 274 1.11 -0.17 -8.16
#